data_AF-A0A4Y9NLG8-F1
#
_entry.id   AF-A0A4Y9NLG8-F1
#
_cell.length_a   1.000
_cell.length_b   1.000
_cell.length_c   1.000
_cell.angle_alpha   90.00
_cell.angle_beta   90.00
_cell.angle_gamma   90.00
#
_symmetry.space_group_name_H-M   'P 1'
#
loop_
_entity.id
_entity.type
_entity.pdbx_description
1 polymer ?
#
loop_
_entity_poly.entity_id
_entity_poly.type
_entity_poly.pdbx_seq_one_letter_code
_entity_poly.pdbx_strand_id
1 'polypeptide(L)'
;PGRFLAAFDDGRGDVAGLGADVGLLALDGGTVALLLAGSDSGLRTGPDGAVALALAATRAFHDVRDQQGGTAWRVAELDEGPARIAARLGAAGSAAVAVPSAPGTGPAGAVAQDDGRTAVVAVVPLGRLTAAQVELLARSAVGDLQLTPWRSVVVPDLPDASAAAELSAAGLVLDPDSAWLRVTACAGRPGCARSLADVRADASAAVTAGTLPAAGARQHWAGCGRRCGRPSGQVVDVVATGQGYRIGSGT
;
A
#
# COMPACT_ATOMS: atom_id res chain seq x y z
N PRO A 1 1.25 15.84 14.82
CA PRO A 1 1.85 14.56 14.36
C PRO A 1 1.31 14.17 12.97
N GLY A 2 2.15 14.26 11.95
CA GLY A 2 1.88 13.79 10.59
C GLY A 2 2.55 12.46 10.30
N ARG A 3 2.33 11.96 9.08
CA ARG A 3 2.82 10.65 8.64
C ARG A 3 4.20 10.82 8.00
N PHE A 4 5.17 9.97 8.31
CA PHE A 4 6.41 9.77 7.57
C PHE A 4 6.54 8.28 7.28
N LEU A 5 6.90 7.90 6.05
CA LEU A 5 6.88 6.52 5.57
C LEU A 5 8.26 6.09 5.08
N ALA A 6 8.67 4.89 5.49
CA ALA A 6 9.79 4.17 4.92
C ALA A 6 9.30 2.93 4.16
N ALA A 7 9.92 2.62 3.03
CA ALA A 7 9.65 1.39 2.27
C ALA A 7 10.96 0.71 1.84
N PHE A 8 10.95 -0.62 1.81
CA PHE A 8 12.11 -1.44 1.45
C PHE A 8 11.66 -2.45 0.41
N ASP A 9 12.28 -2.44 -0.76
CA ASP A 9 11.90 -3.23 -1.92
C ASP A 9 13.12 -4.04 -2.39
N ASP A 10 12.90 -5.32 -2.67
CA ASP A 10 13.95 -6.26 -3.08
C ASP A 10 14.27 -6.19 -4.58
N GLY A 11 13.65 -5.25 -5.30
CA GLY A 11 13.83 -5.07 -6.74
C GLY A 11 12.63 -5.52 -7.57
N ARG A 12 11.66 -6.22 -6.96
CA ARG A 12 10.43 -6.67 -7.63
C ARG A 12 9.42 -5.54 -7.83
N GLY A 13 9.57 -4.41 -7.13
CA GLY A 13 8.78 -3.20 -7.35
C GLY A 13 7.41 -3.19 -6.68
N ASP A 14 7.20 -4.06 -5.70
CA ASP A 14 5.95 -4.20 -4.95
C ASP A 14 5.61 -2.94 -4.13
N VAL A 15 6.61 -2.32 -3.51
CA VAL A 15 6.43 -1.20 -2.59
C VAL A 15 7.22 0.06 -2.97
N ALA A 16 8.23 -0.06 -3.83
CA ALA A 16 9.04 1.07 -4.28
C ALA A 16 8.21 2.21 -4.88
N GLY A 17 7.17 1.85 -5.65
CA GLY A 17 6.26 2.81 -6.28
C GLY A 17 5.19 3.42 -5.37
N LEU A 18 5.13 3.07 -4.07
CA LEU A 18 4.09 3.56 -3.15
C LEU A 18 4.33 5.01 -2.67
N GLY A 19 5.44 5.63 -3.05
CA GLY A 19 5.73 7.02 -2.69
C GLY A 19 6.02 7.20 -1.20
N ALA A 20 6.80 6.28 -0.62
CA ALA A 20 7.39 6.48 0.71
C ALA A 20 8.30 7.72 0.73
N ASP A 21 8.46 8.35 1.89
CA ASP A 21 9.34 9.52 2.03
C ASP A 21 10.80 9.13 1.83
N VAL A 22 11.17 7.97 2.37
CA VAL A 22 12.45 7.31 2.17
C VAL A 22 12.17 5.88 1.70
N GLY A 23 12.75 5.49 0.57
CA GLY A 23 12.69 4.14 0.05
C GLY A 23 14.07 3.56 -0.13
N LEU A 24 14.20 2.24 -0.03
CA LEU A 24 15.36 1.50 -0.51
C LEU A 24 14.88 0.53 -1.58
N LEU A 25 15.56 0.52 -2.72
CA LEU A 25 15.29 -0.38 -3.84
C LEU A 25 16.58 -1.15 -4.16
N ALA A 26 16.57 -2.47 -3.96
CA ALA A 26 17.67 -3.29 -4.45
C ALA A 26 17.66 -3.28 -5.99
N LEU A 27 18.81 -3.01 -6.58
CA LEU A 27 19.01 -3.04 -8.04
C LEU A 27 19.61 -4.38 -8.46
N ASP A 28 20.46 -4.94 -7.61
CA ASP A 28 21.11 -6.23 -7.72
C ASP A 28 21.56 -6.69 -6.32
N GLY A 29 22.25 -7.84 -6.22
CA GLY A 29 22.70 -8.39 -4.94
C GLY A 29 23.76 -7.56 -4.18
N GLY A 30 24.36 -6.55 -4.82
CA GLY A 30 25.40 -5.69 -4.24
C GLY A 30 25.03 -4.21 -4.17
N THR A 31 23.93 -3.79 -4.79
CA THR A 31 23.59 -2.38 -4.98
C THR A 31 22.16 -2.07 -4.55
N VAL A 32 22.03 -1.07 -3.68
CA VAL A 32 20.75 -0.52 -3.21
C VAL A 32 20.68 0.97 -3.56
N ALA A 33 19.59 1.37 -4.21
CA ALA A 33 19.26 2.76 -4.48
C ALA A 33 18.43 3.37 -3.34
N LEU A 34 18.74 4.61 -2.97
CA LEU A 34 17.88 5.42 -2.13
C LEU A 34 16.80 6.09 -2.99
N LEU A 35 15.55 5.92 -2.60
CA LEU A 35 14.41 6.64 -3.15
C LEU A 35 13.98 7.74 -2.18
N LEU A 36 13.61 8.90 -2.71
CA LEU A 36 13.06 10.03 -1.95
C LEU A 36 11.72 10.43 -2.56
N ALA A 37 10.66 10.40 -1.75
CA ALA A 37 9.28 10.61 -2.20
C ALA A 37 8.90 9.74 -3.42
N GLY A 38 9.39 8.50 -3.47
CA GLY A 38 9.15 7.55 -4.57
C GLY A 38 9.95 7.77 -5.84
N SER A 39 10.95 8.68 -5.84
CA SER A 39 11.84 8.91 -6.98
C SER A 39 13.27 8.52 -6.63
N ASP A 40 14.02 7.99 -7.59
CA ASP A 40 15.45 7.69 -7.41
C ASP A 40 16.24 8.97 -7.09
N SER A 41 17.00 8.96 -6.01
CA SER A 41 17.80 10.11 -5.57
C SER A 41 19.21 10.15 -6.19
N GLY A 42 19.61 9.11 -6.94
CA GLY A 42 20.96 8.94 -7.47
C GLY A 42 21.99 8.43 -6.45
N LEU A 43 21.61 8.27 -5.18
CA LEU A 43 22.49 7.73 -4.13
C LEU A 43 22.46 6.20 -4.15
N ARG A 44 23.63 5.59 -3.95
CA ARG A 44 23.84 4.15 -3.96
C ARG A 44 24.64 3.71 -2.75
N THR A 45 24.38 2.49 -2.30
CA THR A 45 25.14 1.82 -1.25
C THR A 45 25.05 0.31 -1.44
N GLY A 46 25.93 -0.45 -0.80
CA GLY A 46 25.68 -1.89 -0.59
C GLY A 46 24.62 -2.14 0.49
N PRO A 47 24.10 -3.37 0.60
CA PRO A 47 23.11 -3.77 1.61
C PRO A 47 23.50 -3.36 3.04
N ASP A 48 24.77 -3.53 3.41
CA ASP A 48 25.28 -3.20 4.75
C ASP A 48 25.16 -1.71 5.11
N GLY A 49 25.19 -0.81 4.12
CA GLY A 49 25.05 0.63 4.32
C GLY A 49 23.63 1.16 4.13
N ALA A 50 22.69 0.31 3.72
CA ALA A 50 21.37 0.75 3.25
C ALA A 50 20.55 1.40 4.36
N VAL A 51 20.49 0.78 5.54
CA VAL A 51 19.78 1.34 6.71
C VAL A 51 20.41 2.66 7.17
N ALA A 52 21.74 2.74 7.19
CA ALA A 52 22.45 3.96 7.57
C ALA A 52 22.13 5.12 6.61
N LEU A 53 22.08 4.84 5.30
CA LEU A 53 21.70 5.82 4.29
C LEU A 53 20.24 6.29 4.45
N ALA A 54 19.31 5.38 4.71
CA ALA A 54 17.90 5.73 4.97
C ALA A 54 17.73 6.62 6.21
N LEU A 55 18.48 6.34 7.28
CA LEU A 55 18.49 7.17 8.49
C LEU A 55 19.13 8.55 8.22
N ALA A 56 20.20 8.61 7.43
CA ALA A 56 20.81 9.88 7.02
C ALA A 56 19.83 10.73 6.21
N ALA A 57 19.08 10.13 5.28
CA ALA A 57 18.02 10.80 4.53
C ALA A 57 16.90 11.33 5.43
N THR A 58 16.49 10.54 6.42
CA THR A 58 15.47 10.95 7.40
C THR A 58 15.93 12.15 8.24
N ARG A 59 17.21 12.18 8.65
CA ARG A 59 17.79 13.34 9.37
C ARG A 59 17.89 14.56 8.47
N ALA A 60 18.37 14.39 7.24
CA ALA A 60 18.42 15.47 6.26
C ALA A 60 17.03 16.04 5.92
N PHE A 61 15.98 15.22 5.92
CA PHE A 61 14.59 15.69 5.83
C PHE A 61 14.24 16.65 6.97
N HIS A 62 14.59 16.33 8.23
CA HIS A 62 14.35 17.23 9.35
C HIS A 62 15.07 18.57 9.16
N ASP A 63 16.33 18.55 8.73
CA ASP A 63 17.10 19.79 8.50
C ASP A 63 16.48 20.65 7.38
N VAL A 64 16.06 20.04 6.26
CA VAL A 64 15.41 20.76 5.15
C VAL A 64 14.05 21.31 5.60
N ARG A 65 13.28 20.51 6.33
CA ARG A 65 11.97 20.90 6.85
C ARG A 65 12.07 22.10 7.78
N ASP A 66 13.03 22.09 8.70
CA ASP A 66 13.19 23.16 9.67
C ASP A 66 13.62 24.47 8.97
N GLN A 67 14.40 24.39 7.89
CA GLN A 67 14.72 25.54 7.03
C GLN A 67 13.51 26.09 6.25
N GLN A 68 12.48 25.27 6.04
CA GLN A 68 11.23 25.64 5.35
C GLN A 68 10.07 25.88 6.33
N GLY A 69 10.37 26.22 7.58
CA GLY A 69 9.35 26.61 8.56
C GLY A 69 8.69 25.45 9.32
N GLY A 70 9.15 24.22 9.15
CA GLY A 70 8.83 23.12 10.06
C GLY A 70 7.46 22.45 9.88
N THR A 71 6.63 22.90 8.94
CA THR A 71 5.23 22.45 8.84
C THR A 71 5.02 21.19 7.99
N ALA A 72 5.98 20.84 7.15
CA ALA A 72 5.88 19.68 6.28
C ALA A 72 5.99 18.37 7.08
N TRP A 73 5.08 17.44 6.79
CA TRP A 73 5.06 16.09 7.34
C TRP A 73 5.71 15.07 6.42
N ARG A 74 5.64 15.31 5.10
CA ARG A 74 6.20 14.46 4.04
C ARG A 74 7.37 15.14 3.34
N VAL A 75 8.27 14.35 2.76
CA VAL A 75 9.32 14.87 1.87
C VAL A 75 8.71 15.56 0.65
N ALA A 76 7.60 15.04 0.13
CA ALA A 76 6.89 15.60 -1.03
C ALA A 76 6.22 16.97 -0.75
N GLU A 77 6.09 17.37 0.51
CA GLU A 77 5.52 18.68 0.90
C GLU A 77 6.59 19.78 0.98
N LEU A 78 7.88 19.42 0.85
CA LEU A 78 8.99 20.37 0.84
C LEU A 78 9.24 20.90 -0.56
N ASP A 79 9.54 22.19 -0.67
CA ASP A 79 10.02 22.79 -1.91
C ASP A 79 11.35 22.14 -2.31
N GLU A 80 11.36 21.49 -3.47
CA GLU A 80 12.50 20.71 -3.98
C GLU A 80 13.04 19.67 -2.98
N GLY A 81 12.17 19.12 -2.11
CA GLY A 81 12.54 18.24 -1.00
C GLY A 81 13.53 17.13 -1.37
N PRO A 82 13.19 16.23 -2.33
CA PRO A 82 14.08 15.16 -2.76
C PRO A 82 15.47 15.65 -3.19
N ALA A 83 15.54 16.70 -4.02
CA ALA A 83 16.81 17.24 -4.52
C ALA A 83 17.66 17.85 -3.39
N ARG A 84 17.04 18.59 -2.46
CA ARG A 84 17.74 19.22 -1.33
C ARG A 84 18.26 18.22 -0.31
N ILE A 85 17.55 17.11 -0.11
CA ILE A 85 18.00 15.99 0.74
C ILE A 85 19.15 15.25 0.04
N ALA A 86 19.01 14.91 -1.24
CA ALA A 86 20.06 14.23 -2.00
C ALA A 86 21.37 15.05 -2.05
N ALA A 87 21.27 16.37 -2.25
CA ALA A 87 22.42 17.26 -2.24
C ALA A 87 23.15 17.29 -0.89
N ARG A 88 22.42 17.27 0.24
CA ARG A 88 23.01 17.21 1.59
C ARG A 88 23.77 15.92 1.86
N LEU A 89 23.33 14.83 1.26
CA LEU A 89 23.97 13.52 1.38
C LEU A 89 25.11 13.30 0.37
N GLY A 90 25.40 14.29 -0.47
CA GLY A 90 26.49 14.22 -1.44
C GLY A 90 26.20 13.27 -2.59
N ALA A 91 24.98 13.29 -3.15
CA ALA A 91 24.63 12.47 -4.32
C ALA A 91 25.67 12.62 -5.45
N ALA A 92 26.45 11.55 -5.67
CA ALA A 92 27.25 11.38 -6.86
C ALA A 92 26.28 10.95 -7.97
N GLY A 93 26.27 11.68 -9.10
CA GLY A 93 25.27 11.55 -10.19
C GLY A 93 25.25 10.21 -10.91
N SER A 94 24.94 9.13 -10.20
CA SER A 94 24.65 7.81 -10.74
C SER A 94 23.51 7.92 -11.73
N ALA A 95 23.54 7.10 -12.78
CA ALA A 95 22.45 7.02 -13.73
C ALA A 95 21.15 6.70 -12.98
N ALA A 96 20.12 7.53 -13.24
CA ALA A 96 18.82 7.36 -12.62
C ALA A 96 18.18 6.05 -13.13
N VAL A 97 17.64 5.27 -12.20
CA VAL A 97 16.84 4.09 -12.53
C VAL A 97 15.36 4.45 -12.54
N ALA A 98 14.61 3.84 -13.44
CA ALA A 98 13.16 3.96 -13.44
C ALA A 98 12.60 3.20 -12.23
N VAL A 99 11.93 3.92 -11.33
CA VAL A 99 11.20 3.30 -10.21
C VAL A 99 9.90 2.70 -10.77
N PRO A 100 9.61 1.41 -10.54
CA PRO A 100 8.35 0.81 -10.96
C PRO A 100 7.15 1.56 -10.37
N SER A 101 6.09 1.72 -11.15
CA SER A 101 4.83 2.22 -10.62
C SER A 101 4.21 1.20 -9.67
N ALA A 102 3.66 1.64 -8.54
CA ALA A 102 2.97 0.73 -7.63
C ALA A 102 1.83 0.01 -8.36
N PRO A 103 1.68 -1.30 -8.17
CA PRO A 103 0.64 -2.06 -8.84
C PRO A 103 -0.74 -1.55 -8.42
N GLY A 104 -1.66 -1.57 -9.39
CA GLY A 104 -3.02 -1.07 -9.20
C GLY A 104 -3.80 -1.86 -8.14
N THR A 105 -3.54 -3.16 -8.10
CA THR A 105 -4.11 -4.15 -7.19
C THR A 105 -3.01 -5.13 -6.80
N GLY A 106 -3.07 -5.69 -5.60
CA GLY A 106 -2.15 -6.75 -5.19
C GLY A 106 -2.56 -8.12 -5.76
N PRO A 107 -1.72 -9.14 -5.60
CA PRO A 107 -2.05 -10.51 -5.97
C PRO A 107 -3.18 -11.08 -5.09
N ALA A 108 -3.83 -12.14 -5.59
CA ALA A 108 -4.79 -12.96 -4.85
C ALA A 108 -4.68 -14.42 -5.33
N GLY A 109 -4.99 -15.37 -4.45
CA GLY A 109 -4.96 -16.79 -4.77
C GLY A 109 -3.62 -17.45 -4.46
N ALA A 110 -3.39 -18.61 -5.07
CA ALA A 110 -2.15 -19.36 -4.91
C ALA A 110 -1.04 -18.78 -5.78
N VAL A 111 0.13 -18.58 -5.19
CA VAL A 111 1.34 -18.05 -5.83
C VAL A 111 2.47 -19.03 -5.59
N ALA A 112 3.14 -19.47 -6.66
CA ALA A 112 4.30 -20.33 -6.55
C ALA A 112 5.50 -19.56 -5.98
N GLN A 113 6.22 -20.18 -5.05
CA GLN A 113 7.47 -19.66 -4.48
C GLN A 113 8.69 -20.25 -5.20
N ASP A 114 9.81 -19.54 -5.12
CA ASP A 114 11.05 -19.90 -5.83
C ASP A 114 11.64 -21.26 -5.39
N ASP A 115 11.26 -21.77 -4.22
CA ASP A 115 11.68 -23.05 -3.67
C ASP A 115 10.69 -24.20 -3.91
N GLY A 116 9.67 -23.97 -4.74
CA GLY A 116 8.63 -24.94 -5.07
C GLY A 116 7.48 -25.02 -4.07
N ARG A 117 7.49 -24.23 -2.99
CA ARG A 117 6.34 -24.08 -2.08
C ARG A 117 5.27 -23.16 -2.68
N THR A 118 4.14 -23.06 -1.98
CA THR A 118 3.01 -22.22 -2.37
C THR A 118 2.74 -21.18 -1.29
N ALA A 119 2.58 -19.92 -1.68
CA ALA A 119 1.99 -18.89 -0.85
C ALA A 119 0.51 -18.71 -1.23
N VAL A 120 -0.36 -18.60 -0.24
CA VAL A 120 -1.79 -18.29 -0.46
C VAL A 120 -2.05 -16.83 -0.06
N VAL A 121 -2.43 -16.01 -1.04
CA VAL A 121 -2.72 -14.58 -0.85
C VAL A 121 -4.23 -14.38 -0.71
N ALA A 122 -4.68 -14.18 0.52
CA ALA A 122 -6.09 -14.01 0.85
C ALA A 122 -6.44 -12.53 0.98
N VAL A 123 -7.20 -11.99 0.03
CA VAL A 123 -7.74 -10.63 0.09
C VAL A 123 -8.79 -10.55 1.19
N VAL A 124 -8.65 -9.55 2.05
CA VAL A 124 -9.57 -9.27 3.15
C VAL A 124 -10.51 -8.16 2.70
N PRO A 125 -11.81 -8.44 2.48
CA PRO A 125 -12.79 -7.41 2.14
C PRO A 125 -12.69 -6.21 3.07
N LEU A 126 -12.42 -5.03 2.48
CA LEU A 126 -12.24 -3.75 3.17
C LEU A 126 -11.19 -3.74 4.30
N GLY A 127 -10.28 -4.73 4.33
CA GLY A 127 -9.23 -4.85 5.35
C GLY A 127 -9.77 -5.14 6.75
N ARG A 128 -10.90 -5.84 6.88
CA ARG A 128 -11.50 -6.21 8.17
C ARG A 128 -11.53 -7.71 8.38
N LEU A 129 -10.74 -8.18 9.34
CA LEU A 129 -10.77 -9.56 9.79
C LEU A 129 -11.70 -9.71 11.01
N THR A 130 -12.42 -10.83 11.07
CA THR A 130 -13.09 -11.30 12.28
C THR A 130 -12.11 -12.11 13.14
N ALA A 131 -12.42 -12.30 14.43
CA ALA A 131 -11.59 -13.15 15.31
C ALA A 131 -11.44 -14.57 14.74
N ALA A 132 -12.53 -15.18 14.26
CA ALA A 132 -12.50 -16.50 13.65
C ALA A 132 -11.61 -16.57 12.39
N GLN A 133 -11.61 -15.51 11.55
CA GLN A 133 -10.70 -15.43 10.40
C GLN A 133 -9.24 -15.30 10.81
N VAL A 134 -8.94 -14.52 11.85
CA VAL A 134 -7.58 -14.42 12.40
C VAL A 134 -7.11 -15.78 12.94
N GLU A 135 -7.95 -16.46 13.71
CA GLU A 135 -7.64 -17.79 14.23
C GLU A 135 -7.44 -18.81 13.11
N LEU A 136 -8.27 -18.76 12.06
CA LEU A 136 -8.10 -19.62 10.89
C LEU A 136 -6.77 -19.35 10.19
N LEU A 137 -6.47 -18.09 9.87
CA LEU A 137 -5.21 -17.71 9.23
C LEU A 137 -4.00 -18.17 10.07
N ALA A 138 -4.06 -18.01 11.39
CA ALA A 138 -3.00 -18.44 12.29
C ALA A 138 -2.84 -19.97 12.31
N ARG A 139 -3.94 -20.74 12.24
CA ARG A 139 -3.88 -22.21 12.15
C ARG A 139 -3.38 -22.71 10.80
N SER A 140 -3.68 -21.99 9.71
CA SER A 140 -3.23 -22.35 8.37
C SER A 140 -1.75 -22.03 8.14
N ALA A 141 -1.13 -21.17 8.95
CA ALA A 141 0.24 -20.75 8.78
C ALA A 141 1.24 -21.80 9.30
N VAL A 142 2.34 -21.99 8.56
CA VAL A 142 3.50 -22.75 9.02
C VAL A 142 4.44 -21.86 9.86
N GLY A 143 4.41 -20.55 9.62
CA GLY A 143 5.21 -19.54 10.30
C GLY A 143 4.51 -18.19 10.31
N ASP A 144 5.25 -17.12 10.03
CA ASP A 144 4.70 -15.76 10.06
C ASP A 144 3.75 -15.49 8.90
N LEU A 145 2.66 -14.79 9.22
CA LEU A 145 1.74 -14.22 8.23
C LEU A 145 2.27 -12.87 7.76
N GLN A 146 2.09 -12.56 6.47
CA GLN A 146 2.50 -11.26 5.91
C GLN A 146 1.27 -10.42 5.57
N LEU A 147 1.21 -9.20 6.10
CA LEU A 147 0.19 -8.22 5.74
C LEU A 147 0.66 -7.39 4.56
N THR A 148 -0.19 -7.22 3.56
CA THR A 148 0.16 -6.44 2.37
C THR A 148 -0.47 -5.04 2.37
N PRO A 149 0.14 -4.06 1.67
CA PRO A 149 -0.48 -2.74 1.43
C PRO A 149 -1.83 -2.80 0.69
N TRP A 150 -2.16 -3.93 0.07
CA TRP A 150 -3.38 -4.11 -0.73
C TRP A 150 -4.53 -4.77 0.04
N ARG A 151 -4.46 -4.82 1.39
CA ARG A 151 -5.47 -5.44 2.27
C ARG A 151 -5.60 -6.95 2.05
N SER A 152 -4.49 -7.62 1.79
CA SER A 152 -4.43 -9.09 1.82
C SER A 152 -3.52 -9.57 2.95
N VAL A 153 -3.75 -10.83 3.34
CA VAL A 153 -2.85 -11.61 4.20
C VAL A 153 -2.25 -12.71 3.34
N VAL A 154 -0.93 -12.81 3.34
CA VAL A 154 -0.20 -13.92 2.73
C VAL A 154 0.04 -14.98 3.79
N VAL A 155 -0.33 -16.22 3.47
CA VAL A 155 0.07 -17.43 4.18
C VAL A 155 1.19 -18.07 3.36
N PRO A 156 2.46 -17.80 3.67
CA PRO A 156 3.58 -18.33 2.89
C PRO A 156 3.86 -19.78 3.24
N ASP A 157 4.75 -20.39 2.46
CA ASP A 157 5.47 -21.62 2.81
C ASP A 157 4.59 -22.87 2.96
N LEU A 158 3.42 -22.88 2.30
CA LEU A 158 2.54 -24.04 2.27
C LEU A 158 3.07 -25.08 1.28
N PRO A 159 2.84 -26.38 1.53
CA PRO A 159 3.19 -27.43 0.56
C PRO A 159 2.36 -27.33 -0.72
N ASP A 160 1.11 -26.86 -0.63
CA ASP A 160 0.19 -26.68 -1.73
C ASP A 160 -0.91 -25.65 -1.39
N ALA A 161 -1.89 -25.47 -2.27
CA ALA A 161 -3.00 -24.54 -2.11
C ALA A 161 -4.20 -25.09 -1.30
N SER A 162 -4.05 -26.19 -0.56
CA SER A 162 -5.17 -26.85 0.16
C SER A 162 -5.91 -25.94 1.14
N ALA A 163 -5.24 -24.97 1.75
CA ALA A 163 -5.85 -23.98 2.64
C ALA A 163 -6.85 -23.04 1.93
N ALA A 164 -6.79 -22.90 0.60
CA ALA A 164 -7.59 -21.93 -0.14
C ALA A 164 -9.10 -22.15 -0.01
N ALA A 165 -9.56 -23.41 0.05
CA ALA A 165 -10.97 -23.73 0.17
C ALA A 165 -11.55 -23.27 1.53
N GLU A 166 -10.84 -23.55 2.62
CA GLU A 166 -11.26 -23.16 3.98
C GLU A 166 -11.23 -21.64 4.15
N LEU A 167 -10.18 -20.98 3.66
CA LEU A 167 -10.06 -19.52 3.69
C LEU A 167 -11.19 -18.84 2.87
N SER A 168 -11.52 -19.38 1.70
CA SER A 168 -12.65 -18.92 0.88
C SER A 168 -13.98 -19.09 1.62
N ALA A 169 -14.20 -20.25 2.23
CA ALA A 169 -15.42 -20.54 3.00
C ALA A 169 -15.57 -19.60 4.20
N ALA A 170 -14.47 -19.12 4.78
CA ALA A 170 -14.45 -18.12 5.83
C ALA A 170 -14.68 -16.67 5.33
N GLY A 171 -14.93 -16.47 4.03
CA GLY A 171 -15.22 -15.16 3.44
C GLY A 171 -13.98 -14.35 3.06
N LEU A 172 -12.79 -14.95 3.03
CA LEU A 172 -11.61 -14.35 2.41
C LEU A 172 -11.65 -14.57 0.89
N VAL A 173 -11.02 -13.68 0.13
CA VAL A 173 -11.14 -13.65 -1.33
C VAL A 173 -9.82 -14.08 -1.97
N LEU A 174 -9.89 -15.11 -2.81
CA LEU A 174 -8.73 -15.71 -3.47
C LEU A 174 -8.79 -15.59 -5.00
N ASP A 175 -9.91 -15.12 -5.54
CA ASP A 175 -10.09 -14.87 -6.96
C ASP A 175 -9.40 -13.55 -7.38
N PRO A 176 -8.40 -13.58 -8.29
CA PRO A 176 -7.70 -12.38 -8.76
C PRO A 176 -8.59 -11.42 -9.55
N ASP A 177 -9.73 -11.89 -10.09
CA ASP A 177 -10.65 -11.03 -10.85
C ASP A 177 -11.69 -10.34 -9.97
N SER A 178 -11.73 -10.70 -8.68
CA SER A 178 -12.72 -10.21 -7.72
C SER A 178 -12.75 -8.68 -7.62
N ALA A 179 -13.96 -8.14 -7.53
CA ALA A 179 -14.20 -6.72 -7.28
C ALA A 179 -13.53 -6.22 -5.98
N TRP A 180 -13.30 -7.10 -5.00
CA TRP A 180 -12.71 -6.74 -3.71
C TRP A 180 -11.26 -6.23 -3.82
N LEU A 181 -10.53 -6.59 -4.88
CA LEU A 181 -9.21 -6.03 -5.15
C LEU A 181 -9.28 -4.53 -5.51
N ARG A 182 -10.41 -4.10 -6.11
CA ARG A 182 -10.60 -2.77 -6.69
C ARG A 182 -11.43 -1.84 -5.80
N VAL A 183 -12.04 -2.35 -4.73
CA VAL A 183 -12.86 -1.58 -3.80
C VAL A 183 -12.12 -1.33 -2.48
N THR A 184 -12.10 -0.07 -2.07
CA THR A 184 -11.63 0.36 -0.76
C THR A 184 -12.68 1.21 -0.07
N ALA A 185 -12.64 1.28 1.25
CA ALA A 185 -13.49 2.18 2.01
C ALA A 185 -12.76 2.73 3.22
N CYS A 186 -13.10 3.95 3.64
CA CYS A 186 -12.67 4.44 4.94
C CYS A 186 -13.45 3.73 6.08
N ALA A 187 -13.22 4.15 7.33
CA ALA A 187 -13.90 3.54 8.48
C ALA A 187 -15.43 3.61 8.41
N GLY A 188 -15.99 4.68 7.82
CA GLY A 188 -17.43 4.89 7.73
C GLY A 188 -18.12 5.05 9.08
N ARG A 189 -19.45 5.09 9.08
CA ARG A 189 -20.23 4.77 10.29
C ARG A 189 -20.18 3.24 10.52
N PRO A 190 -20.30 2.78 11.78
CA PRO A 190 -20.21 3.55 13.02
C PRO A 190 -18.77 3.91 13.43
N GLY A 191 -17.74 3.46 12.69
CA GLY A 191 -16.33 3.59 13.07
C GLY A 191 -15.74 5.02 13.05
N CYS A 192 -16.47 6.01 12.54
CA CYS A 192 -16.03 7.40 12.44
C CYS A 192 -17.22 8.35 12.63
N ALA A 193 -17.18 9.15 13.71
CA ALA A 193 -18.22 10.13 14.02
C ALA A 193 -18.40 11.24 12.95
N ARG A 194 -17.37 11.49 12.12
CA ARG A 194 -17.44 12.45 11.00
C ARG A 194 -18.10 11.88 9.75
N SER A 195 -18.34 10.57 9.71
CA SER A 195 -18.94 9.92 8.55
C SER A 195 -20.42 10.23 8.43
N LEU A 196 -20.88 10.47 7.21
CA LEU A 196 -22.29 10.70 6.89
C LEU A 196 -23.05 9.40 6.58
N ALA A 197 -22.34 8.33 6.22
CA ALA A 197 -22.92 7.03 5.86
C ALA A 197 -22.11 5.84 6.40
N ASP A 198 -22.71 4.65 6.42
CA ASP A 198 -22.00 3.38 6.58
C ASP A 198 -21.44 2.93 5.22
N VAL A 199 -20.34 3.58 4.82
CA VAL A 199 -19.73 3.34 3.51
C VAL A 199 -19.19 1.92 3.32
N ARG A 200 -18.99 1.18 4.42
CA ARG A 200 -18.52 -0.20 4.35
C ARG A 200 -19.67 -1.15 4.05
N ALA A 201 -20.82 -0.96 4.70
CA ALA A 201 -22.03 -1.70 4.37
C ALA A 201 -22.46 -1.41 2.92
N ASP A 202 -22.46 -0.15 2.51
CA ASP A 202 -22.85 0.26 1.16
C ASP A 202 -21.90 -0.28 0.07
N ALA A 203 -20.58 -0.23 0.31
CA ALA A 203 -19.60 -0.81 -0.61
C ALA A 203 -19.77 -2.33 -0.74
N SER A 204 -20.01 -3.04 0.37
CA SER A 204 -20.27 -4.48 0.36
C SER A 204 -21.54 -4.81 -0.42
N ALA A 205 -22.64 -4.07 -0.20
CA ALA A 205 -23.88 -4.25 -0.93
C ALA A 205 -23.68 -4.04 -2.44
N ALA A 206 -22.89 -3.03 -2.83
CA ALA A 206 -22.59 -2.77 -4.23
C ALA A 206 -21.79 -3.90 -4.89
N VAL A 207 -20.80 -4.46 -4.18
CA VAL A 207 -20.02 -5.63 -4.64
C VAL A 207 -20.94 -6.85 -4.79
N THR A 208 -21.73 -7.19 -3.77
CA THR A 208 -22.62 -8.35 -3.78
C THR A 208 -23.70 -8.26 -4.87
N ALA A 209 -24.24 -7.07 -5.10
CA ALA A 209 -25.24 -6.84 -6.14
C ALA A 209 -24.65 -6.72 -7.56
N GLY A 210 -23.32 -6.72 -7.72
CA GLY A 210 -22.67 -6.55 -9.02
C GLY A 210 -22.92 -5.17 -9.64
N THR A 211 -23.13 -4.13 -8.82
CA THR A 211 -23.51 -2.78 -9.29
C THR A 211 -22.34 -1.82 -9.41
N LEU A 212 -21.11 -2.31 -9.20
CA LEU A 212 -19.90 -1.53 -9.49
C LEU A 212 -19.79 -1.26 -11.00
N PRO A 213 -19.16 -0.15 -11.43
CA PRO A 213 -19.01 0.18 -12.84
C PRO A 213 -18.37 -0.96 -13.63
N ALA A 214 -18.98 -1.31 -14.77
CA ALA A 214 -18.58 -2.43 -15.62
C ALA A 214 -17.13 -2.33 -16.14
N ALA A 215 -16.58 -1.11 -16.25
CA ALA A 215 -15.21 -0.89 -16.70
C ALA A 215 -14.14 -1.28 -15.67
N GLY A 216 -14.51 -1.83 -14.52
CA GLY A 216 -13.56 -2.33 -13.53
C GLY A 216 -12.74 -1.23 -12.85
N ALA A 217 -13.19 0.02 -12.86
CA ALA A 217 -12.46 1.11 -12.22
C ALA A 217 -12.30 0.89 -10.71
N ARG A 218 -11.10 1.18 -10.17
CA ARG A 218 -10.86 1.20 -8.73
C ARG A 218 -11.69 2.27 -8.05
N GLN A 219 -12.26 1.95 -6.90
CA GLN A 219 -13.13 2.84 -6.15
C GLN A 219 -12.69 3.00 -4.70
N HIS A 220 -12.89 4.21 -4.18
CA HIS A 220 -12.76 4.51 -2.77
C HIS A 220 -14.06 5.09 -2.22
N TRP A 221 -14.68 4.34 -1.31
CA TRP A 221 -15.91 4.73 -0.62
C TRP A 221 -15.57 5.50 0.66
N ALA A 222 -15.90 6.80 0.65
CA ALA A 222 -15.50 7.74 1.68
C ALA A 222 -16.71 8.34 2.40
N GLY A 223 -16.74 8.21 3.72
CA GLY A 223 -17.83 8.72 4.55
C GLY A 223 -17.93 10.24 4.67
N CYS A 224 -16.91 10.98 4.25
CA CYS A 224 -16.90 12.44 4.23
C CYS A 224 -15.83 12.96 3.25
N GLY A 225 -15.76 14.29 3.10
CA GLY A 225 -14.81 14.95 2.20
C GLY A 225 -13.32 14.69 2.50
N ARG A 226 -12.96 14.15 3.67
CA ARG A 226 -11.57 13.86 4.04
C ARG A 226 -10.97 12.64 3.31
N ARG A 227 -11.81 11.72 2.80
CA ARG A 227 -11.39 10.54 2.01
C ARG A 227 -10.24 9.74 2.65
N CYS A 228 -10.34 9.48 3.96
CA CYS A 228 -9.29 8.81 4.71
C CYS A 228 -8.97 7.43 4.12
N GLY A 229 -7.69 7.17 3.84
CA GLY A 229 -7.24 5.89 3.29
C GLY A 229 -7.49 5.72 1.78
N ARG A 230 -7.83 6.81 1.06
CA ARG A 230 -7.89 6.80 -0.40
C ARG A 230 -6.53 6.36 -0.98
N PRO A 231 -6.48 5.32 -1.81
CA PRO A 231 -5.25 4.91 -2.48
C PRO A 231 -4.70 5.98 -3.44
N SER A 232 -3.41 5.89 -3.75
CA SER A 232 -2.77 6.72 -4.77
C SER A 232 -3.18 6.30 -6.20
N GLY A 233 -2.91 7.19 -7.16
CA GLY A 233 -3.23 6.97 -8.57
C GLY A 233 -4.71 7.13 -8.91
N GLN A 234 -5.09 6.57 -10.07
CA GLN A 234 -6.45 6.67 -10.60
C GLN A 234 -7.42 5.81 -9.77
N VAL A 235 -8.33 6.49 -9.06
CA VAL A 235 -9.37 5.91 -8.21
C VAL A 235 -10.61 6.81 -8.29
N VAL A 236 -11.76 6.22 -8.54
CA VAL A 236 -13.07 6.89 -8.50
C VAL A 236 -13.48 7.06 -7.04
N ASP A 237 -13.74 8.30 -6.63
CA ASP A 237 -14.20 8.59 -5.28
C ASP A 237 -15.72 8.51 -5.20
N VAL A 238 -16.21 7.69 -4.28
CA VAL A 238 -17.63 7.54 -3.93
C VAL A 238 -17.82 8.17 -2.56
N VAL A 239 -18.16 9.45 -2.53
CA VAL A 239 -18.13 10.25 -1.29
C VAL A 239 -19.54 10.47 -0.76
N ALA A 240 -19.80 10.02 0.46
CA ALA A 240 -21.06 10.25 1.14
C ALA A 240 -21.32 11.75 1.30
N THR A 241 -22.55 12.12 1.00
CA THR A 241 -23.16 13.43 1.16
C THR A 241 -24.39 13.25 2.04
N GLY A 242 -24.90 14.33 2.64
CA GLY A 242 -26.13 14.25 3.45
C GLY A 242 -27.37 13.78 2.67
N GLN A 243 -27.28 13.60 1.34
CA GLN A 243 -28.37 13.24 0.43
C GLN A 243 -28.07 11.99 -0.42
N GLY A 244 -27.01 11.21 -0.11
CA GLY A 244 -26.57 10.07 -0.92
C GLY A 244 -25.07 10.16 -1.23
N TYR A 245 -24.64 9.73 -2.42
CA TYR A 245 -23.22 9.71 -2.80
C TYR A 245 -22.92 10.62 -4.00
N ARG A 246 -21.81 11.35 -3.92
CA ARG A 246 -21.19 12.01 -5.08
C ARG A 246 -20.09 11.11 -5.63
N ILE A 247 -20.17 10.80 -6.92
CA ILE A 247 -19.23 9.94 -7.63
C ILE A 247 -18.39 10.79 -8.58
N GLY A 248 -17.06 10.63 -8.56
CA GLY A 248 -16.20 11.29 -9.54
C GLY A 248 -14.71 11.05 -9.28
N SER A 249 -13.90 11.33 -10.29
CA SER A 249 -12.45 11.41 -10.14
C SER A 249 -12.14 12.56 -9.20
N GLY A 250 -11.44 12.30 -8.08
CA GLY A 250 -10.92 13.37 -7.25
C GLY A 250 -9.88 14.19 -8.02
N THR A 251 -10.30 15.28 -8.65
CA THR A 251 -9.47 16.46 -8.88
C THR A 251 -9.67 17.44 -7.74
#